data_AF-A0A8T5KWJ0-F1
#
_entry.id   AF-A0A8T5KWJ0-F1
#
_cell.length_a   1.000
_cell.length_b   1.000
_cell.length_c   1.000
_cell.angle_alpha   90.00
_cell.angle_beta   90.00
_cell.angle_gamma   90.00
#
_symmetry.space_group_name_H-M   'P 1'
#
loop_
_entity.id
_entity.type
_entity.pdbx_description
1 polymer ?
#
loop_
_entity_poly.entity_id
_entity_poly.type
_entity_poly.pdbx_seq_one_letter_code
_entity_poly.pdbx_strand_id
1 'polypeptide(L)' 'MAKTKNKADKLFLLSWRKIWILVVGGFTCILLHNFVSALLSVEEPVFFSIVVFIIPLYFVTLIVYSIIWLIQKIK' A
#
# COMPACT_ATOMS: atom_id res chain seq x y z
N MET A 1 17.94 -23.08 -5.19
CA MET A 1 16.93 -22.70 -6.21
C MET A 1 17.26 -21.29 -6.71
N ALA A 2 17.28 -21.09 -8.03
CA ALA A 2 17.95 -19.98 -8.69
C ALA A 2 17.43 -18.58 -8.27
N LYS A 3 18.39 -17.68 -8.07
CA LYS A 3 18.29 -16.34 -7.47
C LYS A 3 17.78 -15.30 -8.48
N THR A 4 16.67 -15.55 -9.15
CA THR A 4 16.03 -14.50 -9.96
C THR A 4 15.30 -13.54 -9.02
N LYS A 5 15.79 -12.29 -8.91
CA LYS A 5 15.01 -11.20 -8.31
C LYS A 5 13.72 -11.03 -9.13
N ASN A 6 12.66 -11.75 -8.77
CA ASN A 6 11.42 -11.69 -9.53
C ASN A 6 10.82 -10.29 -9.40
N LYS A 7 10.33 -9.73 -10.50
CA LYS A 7 9.67 -8.41 -10.50
C LYS A 7 8.52 -8.38 -9.47
N ALA A 8 7.86 -9.52 -9.30
CA ALA A 8 6.83 -9.75 -8.29
C ALA A 8 7.36 -9.57 -6.86
N ASP A 9 8.52 -10.11 -6.50
CA ASP A 9 9.11 -9.92 -5.16
C ASP A 9 9.37 -8.44 -4.88
N LYS A 10 9.89 -7.72 -5.87
CA LYS A 10 10.15 -6.28 -5.73
C LYS A 10 8.85 -5.50 -5.46
N LEU A 11 7.73 -5.90 -6.06
CA LEU A 11 6.44 -5.22 -5.94
C LEU A 11 5.62 -5.67 -4.73
N PHE A 12 5.61 -6.97 -4.40
CA PHE A 12 4.66 -7.55 -3.45
C PHE A 12 5.27 -8.05 -2.14
N LEU A 13 6.60 -8.18 -2.05
CA LEU A 13 7.24 -8.62 -0.81
C LEU A 13 7.25 -7.48 0.22
N LEU A 14 6.76 -7.76 1.43
CA LEU A 14 6.64 -6.81 2.51
C LEU A 14 8.04 -6.30 2.87
N SER A 15 8.19 -4.98 2.90
CA SER A 15 9.44 -4.35 3.32
C SER A 15 9.11 -3.10 4.12
N TRP A 16 10.01 -2.76 5.05
CA TRP A 16 9.85 -1.57 5.89
C TRP A 16 9.61 -0.31 5.08
N ARG A 17 10.30 -0.17 3.94
CA ARG A 17 10.11 0.95 3.02
C ARG A 17 8.68 1.03 2.47
N LYS A 18 8.06 -0.10 2.11
CA LYS A 18 6.67 -0.11 1.59
C LYS A 18 5.65 0.20 2.68
N ILE A 19 5.90 -0.30 3.90
CA ILE A 19 5.06 0.04 5.06
C ILE A 19 5.09 1.55 5.27
N TRP A 20 6.28 2.17 5.26
CA TRP A 20 6.40 3.63 5.36
C TRP A 20 5.70 4.37 4.22
N ILE A 21 5.81 3.89 2.98
CA ILE A 21 5.08 4.49 1.84
C ILE A 21 3.57 4.42 2.07
N LEU A 22 3.05 3.31 2.60
CA LEU A 22 1.62 3.19 2.88
C LEU A 22 1.16 4.10 4.00
N VAL A 23 1.92 4.17 5.10
CA VAL A 23 1.61 5.04 6.23
C VAL A 23 1.69 6.51 5.81
N VAL A 24 2.84 6.94 5.29
CA VAL A 24 3.05 8.34 4.89
C VAL A 24 2.13 8.72 3.74
N GLY A 25 1.97 7.85 2.74
CA GLY A 25 1.06 8.08 1.61
C GLY A 25 -0.40 8.18 2.04
N GLY A 26 -0.84 7.33 2.98
CA GLY A 26 -2.17 7.38 3.56
C GLY A 26 -2.41 8.68 4.33
N PHE A 27 -1.51 9.04 5.24
CA PHE A 27 -1.59 10.31 5.97
C PHE A 27 -1.57 11.52 5.02
N THR A 28 -0.71 11.50 4.00
CA THR A 28 -0.62 12.57 3.00
C THR A 28 -1.93 12.70 2.22
N CYS A 29 -2.55 11.58 1.81
CA CYS A 29 -3.86 11.61 1.14
C CYS A 29 -4.96 12.19 2.04
N ILE A 30 -4.98 11.84 3.34
CA ILE A 30 -5.95 12.39 4.29
C ILE A 30 -5.74 13.90 4.45
N LEU A 31 -4.51 14.34 4.61
CA LEU A 31 -4.18 15.77 4.75
C LEU A 31 -4.55 16.55 3.50
N LEU A 32 -4.21 16.04 2.31
CA LEU A 32 -4.58 16.66 1.04
C LEU A 32 -6.09 16.72 0.87
N HIS A 33 -6.80 15.63 1.13
CA HIS A 33 -8.26 15.59 1.06
C HIS A 33 -8.89 16.66 1.95
N ASN A 34 -8.45 16.76 3.21
CA ASN A 34 -8.98 17.74 4.15
C ASN A 34 -8.63 19.17 3.72
N PHE A 35 -7.42 19.39 3.22
CA PHE A 35 -6.98 20.70 2.75
C PHE A 35 -7.77 21.17 1.52
N VAL A 36 -7.92 20.30 0.52
CA VAL A 36 -8.67 20.61 -0.72
C VAL A 36 -10.16 20.75 -0.41
N SER A 37 -10.73 19.87 0.42
CA SER A 37 -12.12 19.97 0.86
C SER A 37 -12.38 21.27 1.62
N ALA A 38 -11.44 21.71 2.47
CA ALA A 38 -11.55 22.99 3.18
C ALA A 38 -11.41 24.19 2.23
N LEU A 39 -10.55 24.12 1.22
CA LEU A 39 -10.30 25.22 0.28
C LEU A 39 -11.41 25.40 -0.75
N LEU A 40 -11.92 24.29 -1.30
CA LEU A 40 -12.88 24.28 -2.39
C LEU A 40 -14.31 24.03 -1.93
N SER A 41 -14.53 23.63 -0.66
CA SER A 41 -15.83 23.20 -0.12
C SER A 41 -16.50 22.09 -0.96
N VAL A 42 -15.68 21.26 -1.60
CA VAL A 42 -16.11 20.13 -2.43
C VAL A 42 -15.66 18.85 -1.75
N GLU A 43 -16.56 17.87 -1.64
CA GLU A 43 -16.19 16.53 -1.21
C GLU A 43 -15.45 15.80 -2.33
N GLU A 44 -14.26 15.30 -2.04
CA GLU A 44 -13.47 14.53 -2.99
C GLU A 44 -13.55 13.02 -2.71
N PRO A 45 -14.53 12.29 -3.30
CA PRO A 45 -14.73 10.87 -3.04
C PRO A 45 -13.53 10.01 -3.50
N VAL A 46 -12.69 10.55 -4.38
CA VAL A 46 -11.51 9.86 -4.90
C VAL A 46 -10.47 9.65 -3.78
N PHE A 47 -10.12 10.69 -3.02
CA PHE A 47 -9.13 10.56 -1.94
C PHE A 47 -9.62 9.66 -0.82
N PHE A 48 -10.90 9.78 -0.46
CA PHE A 48 -11.55 8.87 0.48
C PHE A 48 -11.42 7.40 0.00
N SER A 49 -11.76 7.14 -1.26
CA SER A 49 -11.73 5.79 -1.83
C SER A 49 -10.30 5.20 -1.87
N ILE A 50 -9.30 6.02 -2.15
CA ILE A 50 -7.89 5.60 -2.14
C ILE A 50 -7.48 5.14 -0.73
N VAL A 51 -7.80 5.93 0.29
CA VAL A 51 -7.40 5.66 1.67
C VAL A 51 -8.17 4.50 2.29
N VAL A 52 -9.48 4.39 2.00
CA VAL A 52 -10.35 3.38 2.63
C VAL A 52 -10.31 2.04 1.91
N PHE A 53 -10.17 2.02 0.58
CA PHE A 53 -10.21 0.77 -0.18
C PHE A 53 -8.86 0.39 -0.77
N ILE A 54 -8.20 1.29 -1.50
CA ILE A 54 -7.01 0.94 -2.29
C ILE A 54 -5.81 0.64 -1.39
N ILE A 55 -5.50 1.51 -0.42
CA ILE A 55 -4.36 1.32 0.49
C ILE A 55 -4.52 0.03 1.31
N PRO A 56 -5.68 -0.23 1.96
CA PRO A 56 -5.89 -1.48 2.69
C PRO A 56 -5.84 -2.71 1.80
N LEU A 57 -6.45 -2.68 0.62
CA LEU A 57 -6.40 -3.79 -0.33
C LEU A 57 -4.96 -4.10 -0.72
N TYR A 58 -4.18 -3.09 -1.09
CA TYR A 58 -2.77 -3.28 -1.42
C TYR A 58 -1.98 -3.84 -0.24
N PHE A 59 -2.22 -3.35 0.98
CA PHE A 59 -1.57 -3.87 2.19
C PHE A 59 -1.89 -5.34 2.43
N VAL A 60 -3.14 -5.77 2.27
CA VAL A 60 -3.53 -7.18 2.36
C VAL A 60 -2.80 -8.01 1.31
N THR A 61 -2.73 -7.55 0.06
CA THR A 61 -1.99 -8.28 -0.99
C THR A 61 -0.51 -8.45 -0.66
N LEU A 62 0.13 -7.43 -0.06
CA LEU A 62 1.52 -7.51 0.40
C LEU A 62 1.70 -8.58 1.48
N ILE A 63 0.79 -8.61 2.46
CA ILE A 63 0.84 -9.60 3.55
C ILE A 63 0.69 -11.00 2.99
N VAL A 64 -0.36 -11.24 2.19
CA VAL A 64 -0.65 -12.56 1.61
C VAL A 64 0.54 -13.07 0.79
N TYR A 65 1.07 -12.23 -0.11
CA TYR A 65 2.24 -12.59 -0.92
C TYR A 65 3.45 -12.95 -0.05
N SER A 66 3.69 -12.17 1.00
CA SER A 66 4.84 -12.36 1.88
C SER A 66 4.74 -13.64 2.71
N ILE A 67 3.52 -13.99 3.15
CA ILE A 67 3.25 -15.26 3.84
C ILE A 67 3.51 -16.44 2.89
N ILE A 68 2.96 -16.40 1.67
CA ILE A 68 3.16 -17.46 0.67
C ILE A 68 4.65 -17.62 0.37
N TRP A 69 5.36 -16.52 0.16
CA TRP A 69 6.80 -16.52 -0.09
C TRP A 69 7.59 -17.12 1.08
N LEU A 70 7.23 -16.77 2.33
CA LEU A 70 7.88 -17.31 3.52
C LEU A 70 7.68 -18.83 3.63
N ILE A 71 6.46 -19.31 3.40
CA ILE A 71 6.13 -20.75 3.41
C ILE A 71 6.93 -21.50 2.34
N GLN A 72 7.00 -20.96 1.12
CA GLN A 72 7.76 -21.55 0.01
C GLN A 72 9.27 -21.58 0.27
N LYS A 73 9.79 -20.65 1.07
CA LYS A 73 11.22 -20.58 1.41
C LYS A 73 11.61 -21.53 2.53
N ILE A 74 10.69 -21.85 3.44
CA ILE A 74 10.93 -22.77 4.57
C ILE A 74 10.89 -24.24 4.12
N LYS A 75 10.06 -24.56 3.12
CA LYS A 75 10.08 -25.86 2.43
C LYS A 75 11.32 -26.00 1.54
#